data_AF-A0A6S6S1X4-F1
#
_entry.id   AF-A0A6S6S1X4-F1
#
_cell.length_a   1.000
_cell.length_b   1.000
_cell.length_c   1.000
_cell.angle_alpha   90.00
_cell.angle_beta   90.00
_cell.angle_gamma   90.00
#
_symmetry.space_group_name_H-M   'P 1'
#
loop_
_entity.id
_entity.type
_entity.pdbx_description
1 polymer ?
#
loop_
_entity_poly.entity_id
_entity_poly.type
_entity_poly.pdbx_seq_one_letter_code
_entity_poly.pdbx_strand_id
1 'polypeptide(L)'
;RQPQALVAWQFGGGELKSLIAEQETIAGCRGYMADLAYAEEAGLLAVTSPRGNRVTFWDVGTLAFVSALELPEPSGIEYLAAQNAFVVSGAKGGVYQIAVEAELQLTTLHQLEHTQWDNHLLLG
;
A
#
# COMPACT_ATOMS: atom_id res chain seq x y z
N ARG A 1 15.85 -17.30 5.77
CA ARG A 1 15.61 -16.37 6.91
C ARG A 1 14.59 -15.35 6.44
N GLN A 2 13.55 -15.05 7.22
CA GLN A 2 12.64 -13.97 6.88
C GLN A 2 13.34 -12.61 7.09
N PRO A 3 13.13 -11.62 6.21
CA PRO A 3 13.67 -10.29 6.41
C PRO A 3 13.02 -9.63 7.63
N GLN A 4 13.77 -8.77 8.32
CA GLN A 4 13.27 -8.03 9.49
C GLN A 4 12.41 -6.81 9.11
N ALA A 5 12.56 -6.31 7.88
CA ALA A 5 11.78 -5.20 7.33
C ALA A 5 11.55 -5.42 5.84
N LEU A 6 10.43 -4.92 5.34
CA LEU A 6 10.06 -4.95 3.91
C LEU A 6 9.90 -3.56 3.32
N VAL A 7 9.84 -2.53 4.15
CA VAL A 7 9.65 -1.13 3.77
C VAL A 7 10.73 -0.30 4.45
N ALA A 8 11.27 0.67 3.72
CA ALA A 8 12.26 1.61 4.23
C ALA A 8 11.98 3.00 3.66
N TRP A 9 12.39 4.03 4.40
CA TRP A 9 12.18 5.43 4.04
C TRP A 9 13.46 6.24 4.24
N GLN A 10 13.68 7.20 3.34
CA GLN A 10 14.83 8.09 3.38
C GLN A 10 14.34 9.53 3.37
N PHE A 11 14.64 10.28 4.43
CA PHE A 11 14.31 11.70 4.50
C PHE A 11 15.34 12.53 3.76
N GLY A 12 14.96 13.16 2.65
CA GLY A 12 15.76 14.18 1.96
C GLY A 12 17.18 13.73 1.61
N GLY A 13 17.37 12.49 1.15
CA GLY A 13 18.69 11.94 0.82
C GLY A 13 19.55 11.54 2.02
N GLY A 14 19.00 11.54 3.23
CA GLY A 14 19.68 11.12 4.46
C GLY A 14 19.89 9.60 4.57
N GLU A 15 19.95 9.07 5.78
CA GLU A 15 20.05 7.62 5.98
C GLU A 15 18.74 6.90 5.61
N LEU A 16 18.85 5.75 4.94
CA LEU A 16 17.71 4.87 4.69
C LEU A 16 17.33 4.16 5.99
N LYS A 17 16.13 4.41 6.48
CA LYS A 17 15.61 3.84 7.74
C LYS A 17 14.57 2.78 7.45
N SER A 18 14.74 1.60 8.02
CA SER A 18 13.73 0.54 7.96
C SER A 18 12.50 0.93 8.75
N LEU A 19 11.31 0.66 8.20
CA LEU A 19 10.05 0.75 8.92
C LEU A 19 9.78 -0.59 9.58
N ILE A 20 9.54 -0.56 10.89
CA ILE A 20 9.45 -1.77 11.71
C ILE A 20 7.97 -2.11 11.94
N ALA A 21 7.65 -3.39 11.80
CA ALA A 21 6.37 -3.98 12.17
C ALA A 21 6.61 -5.25 12.97
N GLU A 22 5.55 -5.76 13.59
CA GLU A 22 5.57 -7.08 14.21
C GLU A 22 5.89 -8.18 13.19
N GLN A 23 6.56 -9.25 13.63
CA GLN A 23 6.96 -10.34 12.73
C GLN A 23 5.78 -10.98 12.01
N GLU A 24 4.60 -11.05 12.64
CA GLU A 24 3.38 -11.57 12.02
C GLU A 24 2.94 -10.72 10.82
N THR A 25 3.02 -9.39 10.96
CA THR A 25 2.70 -8.44 9.87
C THR A 25 3.67 -8.64 8.69
N ILE A 26 4.98 -8.73 8.97
CA ILE A 26 6.00 -8.96 7.94
C ILE A 26 5.81 -10.32 7.26
N ALA A 27 5.55 -11.38 8.04
CA ALA A 27 5.29 -12.71 7.51
C ALA A 27 4.02 -12.74 6.64
N GLY A 28 2.99 -11.99 7.03
CA GLY A 28 1.73 -11.84 6.29
C GLY A 28 1.91 -11.25 4.88
N CYS A 29 2.95 -10.44 4.65
CA CYS A 29 3.27 -9.87 3.33
C CYS A 29 3.96 -10.89 2.39
N ARG A 30 4.32 -12.07 2.89
CA ARG A 30 4.95 -13.17 2.12
C ARG A 30 6.16 -12.74 1.28
N GLY A 31 6.92 -11.76 1.77
CA GLY A 31 8.18 -11.30 1.19
C GLY A 31 8.07 -10.63 -0.17
N TYR A 32 6.90 -10.14 -0.57
CA TYR A 32 6.73 -9.38 -1.81
C TYR A 32 5.87 -8.14 -1.61
N MET A 33 6.48 -6.99 -1.91
CA MET A 33 5.85 -5.68 -1.99
C MET A 33 5.93 -5.24 -3.46
N ALA A 34 4.82 -4.85 -4.06
CA ALA A 34 4.76 -4.62 -5.51
C ALA A 34 4.88 -3.14 -5.89
N ASP A 35 4.07 -2.29 -5.26
CA ASP A 35 4.00 -0.86 -5.57
C ASP A 35 3.74 -0.04 -4.29
N LEU A 36 4.00 1.27 -4.35
CA LEU A 36 3.82 2.18 -3.22
C LEU A 36 3.31 3.56 -3.64
N ALA A 37 2.57 4.19 -2.74
CA ALA A 37 2.14 5.58 -2.89
C ALA A 37 2.24 6.31 -1.54
N TYR A 38 2.57 7.60 -1.58
CA TYR A 38 2.76 8.43 -0.40
C TYR A 38 1.74 9.55 -0.37
N ALA A 39 0.96 9.62 0.72
CA ALA A 39 0.08 10.72 1.03
C ALA A 39 0.84 11.75 1.87
N GLU A 40 1.37 12.78 1.21
CA GLU A 40 2.26 13.76 1.83
C GLU A 40 1.58 14.53 2.97
N GLU A 41 0.32 14.93 2.79
CA GLU A 41 -0.41 15.69 3.81
C GLU A 41 -0.68 14.88 5.08
N ALA A 42 -0.82 13.56 4.93
CA ALA A 42 -1.07 12.64 6.04
C ALA A 42 0.21 12.01 6.61
N GLY A 43 1.37 12.17 5.94
CA GLY A 43 2.58 11.43 6.30
C GLY A 43 2.41 9.91 6.20
N LEU A 44 1.53 9.44 5.33
CA LEU A 44 1.10 8.05 5.26
C LEU A 44 1.63 7.38 3.98
N LEU A 45 2.41 6.32 4.14
CA LEU A 45 2.91 5.49 3.05
C LEU A 45 2.03 4.25 2.94
N ALA A 46 1.45 4.01 1.76
CA ALA A 46 0.73 2.80 1.43
C ALA A 46 1.59 1.92 0.51
N VAL A 47 1.63 0.61 0.77
CA VAL A 47 2.41 -0.36 -0.01
C VAL A 47 1.58 -1.61 -0.27
N THR A 48 1.49 -2.02 -1.54
CA THR A 48 0.75 -3.23 -1.94
C THR A 48 1.58 -4.49 -1.72
N SER A 49 0.94 -5.53 -1.17
CA SER A 49 1.52 -6.87 -1.06
C SER A 49 0.61 -7.89 -1.74
N PRO A 50 0.80 -8.14 -3.05
CA PRO A 50 -0.07 -9.04 -3.81
C PRO A 50 -0.06 -10.46 -3.23
N ARG A 51 1.11 -11.00 -2.88
CA ARG A 51 1.21 -12.35 -2.28
C ARG A 51 0.60 -12.43 -0.89
N GLY A 52 0.63 -11.32 -0.15
CA GLY A 52 0.05 -11.20 1.18
C GLY A 52 -1.45 -10.87 1.19
N ASN A 53 -2.05 -10.65 0.03
CA ASN A 53 -3.44 -10.20 -0.14
C ASN A 53 -3.79 -9.01 0.76
N ARG A 54 -2.92 -7.98 0.75
CA ARG A 54 -3.12 -6.80 1.60
C ARG A 54 -2.44 -5.57 1.05
N VAL A 55 -2.97 -4.41 1.45
CA VAL A 55 -2.27 -3.13 1.40
C VAL A 55 -1.83 -2.80 2.83
N THR A 56 -0.58 -2.40 3.00
CA THR A 56 0.00 -2.02 4.30
C THR A 56 0.19 -0.52 4.37
N PHE A 57 -0.02 0.04 5.56
CA PHE A 57 0.03 1.46 5.81
C PHE A 57 1.06 1.76 6.89
N TRP A 58 1.83 2.81 6.66
CA TRP A 58 2.96 3.16 7.51
C TRP A 58 3.02 4.66 7.72
N ASP A 59 3.23 5.07 8.95
CA ASP A 59 3.46 6.46 9.30
C ASP A 59 4.94 6.76 9.10
N VAL A 60 5.27 7.67 8.19
CA VAL A 60 6.67 7.96 7.87
C VAL A 60 7.32 8.80 8.97
N GLY A 61 6.56 9.64 9.69
CA GLY A 61 7.09 10.50 10.74
C GLY A 61 7.59 9.71 11.96
N THR A 62 6.88 8.65 12.31
CA THR A 62 7.19 7.73 13.41
C THR A 62 7.91 6.46 12.94
N LEU A 63 8.00 6.23 11.62
CA LEU A 63 8.60 5.04 10.99
C LEU A 63 7.97 3.73 11.45
N ALA A 64 6.66 3.77 11.73
CA ALA A 64 5.91 2.69 12.34
C ALA A 64 4.82 2.16 11.42
N PHE A 65 4.50 0.88 11.58
CA PHE A 65 3.31 0.28 10.99
C PHE A 65 2.04 0.87 11.60
N VAL A 66 1.08 1.23 10.74
CA VAL A 66 -0.23 1.76 11.14
C VAL A 66 -1.26 0.64 11.10
N SER A 67 -1.47 0.03 9.94
CA SER A 67 -2.46 -1.02 9.73
C SER A 67 -2.26 -1.75 8.40
N ALA A 68 -3.06 -2.78 8.17
CA ALA A 68 -3.18 -3.42 6.86
C ALA A 68 -4.66 -3.63 6.54
N LEU A 69 -5.03 -3.44 5.28
CA LEU A 69 -6.35 -3.77 4.76
C LEU A 69 -6.24 -5.00 3.86
N GLU A 70 -7.14 -5.96 4.07
CA GLU A 70 -7.23 -7.14 3.21
C GLU A 70 -7.73 -6.72 1.83
N LEU A 71 -6.99 -7.12 0.80
CA LEU A 71 -7.35 -6.87 -0.58
C LEU A 71 -6.79 -8.02 -1.42
N PRO A 72 -7.58 -8.72 -2.26
CA PRO A 72 -7.04 -9.82 -3.06
C PRO A 72 -6.07 -9.33 -4.12
N GLU A 73 -4.83 -9.83 -4.07
CA GLU A 73 -3.79 -9.62 -5.08
C GLU A 73 -3.66 -8.15 -5.56
N PRO A 74 -3.49 -7.16 -4.65
CA PRO A 74 -3.33 -5.76 -5.02
C PRO A 74 -2.03 -5.56 -5.79
N SER A 75 -2.08 -4.82 -6.88
CA SER A 75 -0.93 -4.55 -7.75
C SER A 75 -0.53 -3.09 -7.67
N GLY A 76 -1.00 -2.25 -8.59
CA GLY A 76 -0.66 -0.83 -8.67
C GLY A 76 -1.38 -0.01 -7.62
N ILE A 77 -0.73 1.07 -7.15
CA ILE A 77 -1.32 2.01 -6.20
C ILE A 77 -0.92 3.44 -6.54
N GLU A 78 -1.88 4.36 -6.46
CA GLU A 78 -1.65 5.79 -6.65
C GLU A 78 -2.38 6.59 -5.57
N TYR A 79 -1.78 7.69 -5.11
CA TYR A 79 -2.43 8.62 -4.19
C TYR A 79 -3.00 9.81 -4.95
N LEU A 80 -4.30 10.04 -4.80
CA LEU A 80 -5.01 11.15 -5.42
C LEU A 80 -5.25 12.25 -4.40
N ALA A 81 -4.32 13.20 -4.31
CA ALA A 81 -4.34 14.28 -3.31
C ALA A 81 -5.66 15.07 -3.29
N ALA A 82 -6.26 15.36 -4.46
CA ALA A 82 -7.54 16.07 -4.56
C ALA A 82 -8.72 15.33 -3.92
N GLN A 83 -8.61 14.01 -3.76
CA GLN A 83 -9.64 13.14 -3.17
C GLN A 83 -9.22 12.62 -1.78
N ASN A 84 -7.99 12.94 -1.34
CA ASN A 84 -7.39 12.43 -0.11
C ASN A 84 -7.58 10.91 0.03
N ALA A 85 -7.27 10.18 -1.04
CA ALA A 85 -7.51 8.74 -1.14
C ALA A 85 -6.45 8.05 -2.00
N PHE A 86 -6.18 6.79 -1.67
CA PHE A 86 -5.43 5.90 -2.56
C PHE A 86 -6.39 5.20 -3.51
N VAL A 87 -5.96 5.01 -4.75
CA VAL A 87 -6.59 4.09 -5.70
C VAL A 87 -5.67 2.91 -5.93
N VAL A 88 -6.22 1.71 -5.81
CA VAL A 88 -5.48 0.45 -5.90
C VAL A 88 -6.11 -0.41 -7.00
N SER A 89 -5.29 -0.94 -7.90
CA SER A 89 -5.71 -1.97 -8.83
C SER A 89 -5.49 -3.37 -8.23
N GLY A 90 -6.37 -4.31 -8.58
CA GLY A 90 -6.21 -5.72 -8.25
C GLY A 90 -6.02 -6.57 -9.50
N ALA A 91 -5.27 -7.66 -9.38
CA ALA A 91 -4.93 -8.55 -10.51
C ALA A 91 -6.16 -9.11 -11.26
N LYS A 92 -7.34 -9.10 -10.65
CA LYS A 92 -8.60 -9.64 -11.20
C LYS A 92 -9.55 -8.56 -11.74
N GLY A 93 -9.02 -7.40 -12.15
CA GLY A 93 -9.83 -6.36 -12.78
C GLY A 93 -10.51 -5.38 -11.82
N GLY A 94 -10.31 -5.56 -10.51
CA GLY A 94 -10.89 -4.68 -9.50
C GLY A 94 -10.12 -3.37 -9.37
N VAL A 95 -10.85 -2.27 -9.18
CA VAL A 95 -10.31 -0.96 -8.81
C VAL A 95 -10.95 -0.55 -7.50
N TYR A 96 -10.11 -0.22 -6.52
CA TYR A 96 -10.51 0.04 -5.15
C TYR A 96 -10.02 1.40 -4.71
N GLN A 97 -10.77 2.05 -3.84
CA GLN A 97 -10.39 3.30 -3.19
C GLN A 97 -10.22 3.08 -1.70
N ILE A 98 -9.17 3.69 -1.14
CA ILE A 98 -8.90 3.71 0.29
C ILE A 98 -8.85 5.16 0.73
N ALA A 99 -9.91 5.63 1.39
CA ALA A 99 -9.97 7.00 1.91
C ALA A 99 -9.00 7.19 3.07
N VAL A 100 -8.26 8.31 3.08
CA VAL A 100 -7.30 8.67 4.14
C VAL A 100 -8.01 9.52 5.19
N GLU A 101 -8.88 8.88 5.97
CA GLU A 101 -9.61 9.50 7.07
C GLU A 101 -9.07 9.02 8.43
N ALA A 102 -9.78 9.30 9.53
CA ALA A 102 -9.41 8.80 10.86
C ALA A 102 -9.32 7.27 10.92
N GLU A 103 -10.12 6.59 10.09
CA GLU A 103 -10.03 5.15 9.85
C GLU A 103 -9.90 4.92 8.34
N LEU A 104 -9.01 4.01 7.94
CA LEU A 104 -8.83 3.65 6.54
C LEU A 104 -9.98 2.74 6.09
N GLN A 105 -10.70 3.17 5.06
CA GLN A 105 -11.87 2.48 4.55
C GLN A 105 -11.66 2.06 3.10
N LEU A 106 -11.72 0.75 2.84
CA LEU A 106 -11.67 0.19 1.50
C LEU A 106 -13.06 0.19 0.86
N THR A 107 -13.16 0.71 -0.34
CA THR A 107 -14.37 0.67 -1.16
C THR A 107 -14.04 0.19 -2.56
N THR A 108 -14.93 -0.60 -3.16
CA THR A 108 -14.78 -0.99 -4.57
C THR A 108 -15.35 0.11 -5.45
N LEU A 109 -14.51 0.72 -6.28
CA LEU A 109 -14.96 1.70 -7.27
C LEU A 109 -15.49 1.03 -8.53
N HIS A 110 -14.76 0.01 -9.00
CA HIS A 110 -15.10 -0.67 -10.23
C HIS A 110 -14.62 -2.12 -10.23
N GLN A 111 -15.29 -2.95 -11.02
CA GLN A 111 -14.93 -4.33 -11.26
C GLN A 111 -15.05 -4.59 -12.76
N LEU A 112 -13.90 -4.69 -13.43
CA LEU A 112 -13.87 -5.10 -14.83
C LEU A 112 -13.95 -6.61 -14.91
N GLU A 113 -15.02 -7.13 -15.50
CA GLU A 113 -15.08 -8.54 -15.84
C GLU A 113 -14.08 -8.83 -16.97
N HIS A 114 -13.40 -9.98 -16.88
CA HIS A 114 -12.45 -10.46 -17.89
C HIS A 114 -11.20 -9.60 -18.16
N THR A 115 -10.86 -8.67 -17.26
CA THR A 115 -9.65 -7.85 -17.37
C THR A 115 -8.64 -8.21 -16.27
N GLN A 116 -7.36 -8.29 -16.62
CA GLN A 116 -6.25 -8.44 -15.68
C GLN A 116 -5.34 -7.22 -15.80
N TRP A 117 -4.97 -6.65 -14.65
CA TRP A 117 -4.04 -5.52 -14.57
C TRP A 117 -2.65 -6.03 -14.20
N ASP A 118 -1.61 -5.47 -14.84
CA ASP A 118 -0.24 -5.63 -14.37
C ASP A 118 0.12 -4.53 -13.34
N ASN A 119 1.41 -4.41 -13.01
CA ASN A 119 1.89 -3.85 -11.75
C ASN A 119 1.85 -2.32 -11.62
N HIS A 120 1.52 -1.56 -12.66
CA HIS A 120 1.54 -0.09 -12.57
C HIS A 120 0.19 0.52 -12.94
N LEU A 121 -0.43 1.21 -11.99
CA LEU A 121 -1.59 2.04 -12.21
C LEU A 121 -1.13 3.48 -12.42
N LEU A 122 -1.59 4.12 -13.50
CA LEU A 122 -1.42 5.55 -13.73
C LEU A 122 -2.78 6.12 -14.12
N LEU A 123 -3.30 7.02 -13.30
CA LEU A 123 -4.52 7.77 -13.58
C LEU A 123 -4.11 9.11 -14.21
N GLY A 124 -4.54 9.32 -15.46
CA GLY A 124 -4.25 10.53 -16.24
C GLY A 124 -5.18 11.69 -15.95
#